data_AF-A0A8J7QJR1-F1
#
_entry.id   AF-A0A8J7QJR1-F1
#
_cell.length_a   1.000
_cell.length_b   1.000
_cell.length_c   1.000
_cell.angle_alpha   90.00
_cell.angle_beta   90.00
_cell.angle_gamma   90.00
#
_symmetry.space_group_name_H-M   'P 1'
#
loop_
_entity.id
_entity.type
_entity.pdbx_description
1 polymer ?
#
loop_
_entity_poly.entity_id
_entity_poly.type
_entity_poly.pdbx_seq_one_letter_code
_entity_poly.pdbx_strand_id
1 'polypeptide(L)'
;KVGSRKYKLGASTNDPFCPTLRGKVESLLPEKVASVYEIVINGIDQGRVKEAMARGIRAAARVGGVVKITSSNYGGKLGPYKIRLGELV
;
A
#
# COMPACT_ATOMS: atom_id res chain seq x y z
N LYS A 1 9.89 -1.14 2.40
CA LYS A 1 10.28 0.30 2.47
C LYS A 1 11.71 0.48 1.96
N VAL A 2 12.07 1.69 1.51
CA VAL A 2 13.44 2.01 1.07
C VAL A 2 14.40 1.92 2.25
N GLY A 3 15.57 1.31 2.03
CA GLY A 3 16.61 1.21 3.04
C GLY A 3 16.29 0.26 4.19
N SER A 4 17.13 0.30 5.23
CA SER A 4 16.97 -0.42 6.49
C SER A 4 17.42 0.45 7.66
N ARG A 5 16.84 0.25 8.85
CA ARG A 5 17.21 1.02 10.06
C ARG A 5 18.58 0.62 10.63
N LYS A 6 19.01 -0.62 10.39
CA LYS A 6 20.20 -1.20 11.06
C LYS A 6 21.26 -1.72 10.09
N TYR A 7 20.86 -2.14 8.89
CA TYR A 7 21.73 -2.84 7.95
C TYR A 7 21.92 -2.04 6.66
N LYS A 8 23.04 -2.26 5.96
CA LYS A 8 23.27 -1.68 4.63
C LYS A 8 22.49 -2.49 3.56
N LEU A 9 21.18 -2.27 3.50
CA LEU A 9 20.27 -2.90 2.53
C LEU A 9 19.55 -1.84 1.71
N GLY A 10 19.37 -2.07 0.41
CA GLY A 10 18.60 -1.17 -0.47
C GLY A 10 17.10 -1.12 -0.15
N ALA A 11 16.57 -2.19 0.47
CA ALA A 11 15.19 -2.28 0.92
C ALA A 11 15.07 -3.16 2.17
N SER A 12 13.99 -2.97 2.92
CA SER A 12 13.60 -3.82 4.04
C SER A 12 12.08 -3.88 4.19
N THR A 13 11.58 -4.71 5.11
CA THR A 13 10.14 -4.79 5.40
C THR A 13 9.55 -3.43 5.78
N ASN A 14 8.30 -3.19 5.38
CA ASN A 14 7.55 -2.00 5.80
C ASN A 14 6.84 -2.30 7.13
N ASP A 15 7.61 -2.31 8.22
CA ASP A 15 7.19 -2.73 9.55
C ASP A 15 5.90 -2.07 10.08
N PRO A 16 5.58 -0.78 9.81
CA PRO A 16 4.32 -0.20 10.27
C PRO A 16 3.07 -0.90 9.72
N PHE A 17 3.21 -1.63 8.59
CA PHE A 17 2.15 -2.41 7.95
C PHE A 17 2.24 -3.92 8.24
N CYS A 18 3.07 -4.37 9.20
CA CYS A 18 3.16 -5.76 9.61
C CYS A 18 2.26 -6.04 10.83
N PRO A 19 1.13 -6.77 10.70
CA PRO A 19 0.22 -7.04 11.82
C PRO A 19 0.90 -7.77 12.99
N THR A 20 1.82 -8.69 12.68
CA THR A 20 2.56 -9.49 13.67
C THR A 20 3.62 -8.71 14.45
N LEU A 21 3.93 -7.48 14.02
CA LEU A 21 4.86 -6.58 14.72
C LEU A 21 4.13 -5.52 15.56
N ARG A 22 2.79 -5.55 15.62
CA ARG A 22 2.00 -4.65 16.46
C ARG A 22 2.46 -4.76 17.92
N GLY A 23 2.60 -3.61 18.58
CA GLY A 23 3.16 -3.50 19.95
C GLY A 23 4.69 -3.45 20.02
N LYS A 24 5.39 -3.77 18.92
CA LYS A 24 6.86 -3.60 18.81
C LYS A 24 7.25 -2.39 17.95
N VAL A 25 6.31 -1.90 17.14
CA VAL A 25 6.48 -0.74 16.26
C VAL A 25 5.21 0.11 16.29
N GLU A 26 5.34 1.39 15.89
CA GLU A 26 4.19 2.25 15.60
C GLU A 26 3.46 1.72 14.36
N SER A 27 2.33 1.04 14.56
CA SER A 27 1.56 0.43 13.48
C SER A 27 0.62 1.44 12.83
N LEU A 28 0.56 1.41 11.50
CA LEU A 28 -0.41 2.19 10.71
C LEU A 28 -1.69 1.40 10.41
N LEU A 29 -1.83 0.20 10.96
CA LEU A 29 -2.97 -0.68 10.74
C LEU A 29 -4.04 -0.46 11.81
N PRO A 30 -5.33 -0.43 11.43
CA PRO A 30 -6.42 -0.57 12.41
C PRO A 30 -6.26 -1.84 13.25
N GLU A 31 -6.71 -1.82 14.51
CA GLU A 31 -6.49 -2.91 15.46
C GLU A 31 -6.98 -4.28 14.95
N LYS A 32 -8.16 -4.31 14.33
CA LYS A 32 -8.79 -5.54 13.81
C LYS A 32 -8.14 -6.12 12.54
N VAL A 33 -7.12 -5.48 11.97
CA VAL A 33 -6.46 -5.97 10.75
C VAL A 33 -5.41 -7.03 11.12
N ALA A 34 -5.61 -8.26 10.68
CA ALA A 34 -4.69 -9.38 10.91
C ALA A 34 -3.78 -9.70 9.71
N SER A 35 -4.08 -9.16 8.53
CA SER A 35 -3.38 -9.43 7.27
C SER A 35 -3.38 -8.20 6.37
N VAL A 36 -2.35 -8.04 5.55
CA VAL A 36 -2.20 -6.98 4.56
C VAL A 36 -1.59 -7.57 3.29
N TYR A 37 -2.18 -7.24 2.14
CA TYR A 37 -1.63 -7.55 0.82
C TYR A 37 -1.45 -6.26 0.03
N GLU A 38 -0.41 -6.22 -0.80
CA GLU A 38 -0.13 -5.13 -1.73
C GLU A 38 -0.20 -5.65 -3.17
N ILE A 39 -0.93 -4.94 -4.02
CA ILE A 39 -1.03 -5.24 -5.45
C ILE A 39 -0.28 -4.14 -6.19
N VAL A 40 0.80 -4.51 -6.89
CA VAL A 40 1.61 -3.61 -7.70
C VAL A 40 1.16 -3.68 -9.15
N ILE A 41 0.96 -2.53 -9.79
CA ILE A 41 0.45 -2.43 -11.16
C ILE A 41 1.45 -1.64 -12.01
N ASN A 42 1.93 -2.26 -13.08
CA ASN A 42 2.64 -1.59 -14.16
C ASN A 42 1.70 -1.43 -15.36
N GLY A 43 1.86 -0.36 -16.12
CA GLY A 43 1.07 -0.11 -17.32
C GLY A 43 1.83 0.75 -18.32
N ILE A 44 1.35 0.75 -19.56
CA ILE A 44 1.95 1.51 -20.67
C ILE A 44 1.64 3.01 -20.62
N ASP A 45 0.59 3.40 -19.89
CA ASP A 45 0.22 4.80 -19.63
C ASP A 45 -0.49 4.94 -18.27
N GLN A 46 -0.56 6.17 -17.77
CA GLN A 46 -1.17 6.46 -16.46
C GLN A 46 -2.69 6.17 -16.44
N GLY A 47 -3.39 6.36 -17.55
CA GLY A 47 -4.83 6.14 -17.66
C GLY A 47 -5.20 4.68 -17.40
N ARG A 48 -4.46 3.75 -18.03
CA ARG A 48 -4.64 2.30 -17.83
C ARG A 48 -4.29 1.85 -16.42
N VAL A 49 -3.25 2.43 -15.80
CA VAL A 49 -2.93 2.15 -14.39
C VAL A 49 -4.06 2.62 -13.47
N LYS A 50 -4.58 3.84 -13.69
CA LYS A 50 -5.73 4.36 -12.93
C LYS A 50 -6.97 3.48 -13.09
N GLU A 51 -7.28 3.05 -14.30
CA GLU A 51 -8.40 2.15 -14.57
C GLU A 51 -8.23 0.79 -13.85
N ALA A 52 -7.05 0.18 -13.95
CA ALA A 52 -6.75 -1.07 -13.29
C ALA A 52 -6.87 -0.96 -11.75
N MET A 53 -6.33 0.12 -11.17
CA MET A 53 -6.49 0.42 -9.74
C MET A 53 -7.96 0.56 -9.37
N ALA A 54 -8.74 1.36 -10.10
CA ALA A 54 -10.15 1.60 -9.80
C ALA A 54 -10.98 0.31 -9.85
N ARG A 55 -10.77 -0.55 -10.87
CA ARG A 55 -11.42 -1.86 -10.98
C ARG A 55 -11.02 -2.79 -9.83
N GLY A 56 -9.73 -2.88 -9.52
CA GLY A 56 -9.21 -3.72 -8.43
C GLY A 56 -9.75 -3.30 -7.06
N ILE A 57 -9.79 -1.99 -6.77
CA ILE A 57 -10.33 -1.45 -5.53
C ILE A 57 -11.81 -1.79 -5.37
N ARG A 58 -12.63 -1.56 -6.42
CA ARG A 58 -14.06 -1.89 -6.39
C ARG A 58 -14.31 -3.38 -6.20
N ALA A 59 -13.48 -4.24 -6.80
CA ALA A 59 -13.58 -5.68 -6.62
C ALA A 59 -13.20 -6.09 -5.18
N ALA A 60 -12.07 -5.61 -4.67
CA ALA A 60 -11.59 -5.92 -3.32
C ALA A 60 -12.58 -5.42 -2.24
N ALA A 61 -13.16 -4.24 -2.41
CA ALA A 61 -14.12 -3.67 -1.46
C ALA A 61 -15.40 -4.50 -1.29
N ARG A 62 -15.73 -5.39 -2.24
CA ARG A 62 -16.88 -6.30 -2.17
C ARG A 62 -16.58 -7.60 -1.42
N VAL A 63 -15.31 -7.88 -1.12
CA VAL A 63 -14.91 -9.10 -0.40
C VAL A 63 -15.16 -8.92 1.09
N GLY A 64 -15.91 -9.85 1.69
CA GLY A 64 -16.15 -9.88 3.12
C GLY A 64 -14.84 -9.93 3.93
N GLY A 65 -14.75 -9.11 4.97
CA GLY A 65 -13.56 -9.03 5.84
C GLY A 65 -12.50 -8.02 5.39
N VAL A 66 -12.65 -7.38 4.23
CA VAL A 66 -11.78 -6.25 3.86
C VAL A 66 -12.12 -5.03 4.73
N VAL A 67 -11.15 -4.60 5.54
CA VAL A 67 -11.34 -3.52 6.53
C VAL A 67 -11.02 -2.15 5.96
N LYS A 68 -9.96 -2.04 5.15
CA LYS A 68 -9.44 -0.78 4.63
C LYS A 68 -8.70 -1.02 3.33
N ILE A 69 -8.86 -0.11 2.40
CA ILE A 69 -8.01 0.01 1.21
C ILE A 69 -7.19 1.29 1.35
N THR A 70 -5.90 1.20 1.03
CA THR A 70 -4.96 2.32 1.08
C THR A 70 -3.87 2.11 0.03
N SER A 71 -3.05 3.12 -0.18
CA SER A 71 -1.86 3.05 -1.04
C SER A 71 -0.60 3.42 -0.25
N SER A 72 0.49 2.72 -0.50
CA SER A 72 1.82 3.10 -0.03
C SER A 72 2.43 4.16 -0.96
N ASN A 73 3.22 5.09 -0.41
CA ASN A 73 3.94 6.09 -1.19
C ASN A 73 5.24 6.52 -0.49
N TYR A 74 6.10 7.25 -1.22
CA TYR A 74 7.40 7.71 -0.74
C TYR A 74 7.41 9.21 -0.36
N GLY A 75 6.29 9.73 0.15
CA GLY A 75 6.14 11.15 0.50
C GLY A 75 6.26 12.10 -0.69
N GLY A 76 6.03 11.59 -1.91
CA GLY A 76 6.21 12.36 -3.15
C GLY A 76 7.66 12.67 -3.53
N LYS A 77 8.65 12.01 -2.91
CA LYS A 77 10.08 12.28 -3.11
C LYS A 77 10.78 11.40 -4.16
N LEU A 78 10.13 10.33 -4.63
CA LEU A 78 10.79 9.31 -5.48
C LEU A 78 10.12 9.16 -6.85
N GLY A 79 8.80 8.91 -6.87
CA GLY A 79 8.05 8.70 -8.10
C GLY A 79 7.56 10.01 -8.72
N PRO A 80 7.63 10.18 -10.06
CA PRO A 80 7.10 11.36 -10.74
C PRO A 80 5.57 11.36 -10.79
N TYR A 81 4.94 10.19 -10.69
CA TYR A 81 3.49 10.03 -10.75
C TYR A 81 2.86 9.95 -9.36
N LYS A 82 1.75 10.68 -9.18
CA LYS A 82 0.94 10.65 -7.95
C LYS A 82 -0.50 10.32 -8.35
N ILE A 83 -0.99 9.15 -7.94
CA ILE A 83 -2.37 8.72 -8.18
C ILE A 83 -3.10 8.75 -6.83
N ARG A 84 -4.08 9.65 -6.68
CA ARG A 84 -4.86 9.77 -5.45
C ARG A 84 -6.06 8.82 -5.51
N LEU A 85 -6.21 7.94 -4.52
CA LEU A 85 -7.29 6.95 -4.52
C LEU A 85 -8.69 7.57 -4.57
N GLY A 86 -8.89 8.71 -3.90
CA GLY A 86 -10.18 9.43 -3.91
C GLY A 86 -10.57 10.05 -5.26
N GLU A 87 -9.68 10.05 -6.25
CA GLU A 87 -10.00 10.45 -7.64
C GLU A 87 -10.39 9.24 -8.52
N LEU A 88 -10.27 8.01 -8.00
CA LEU A 88 -10.49 6.77 -8.76
C LEU A 88 -11.84 6.11 -8.51
N VAL A 89 -12.40 6.29 -7.32
CA VAL A 89 -13.59 5.58 -6.83
C VAL A 89 -14.68 6.53 -6.38
#